data_AF-A0A955VF18-F1
#
_entry.id   AF-A0A955VF18-F1
#
_cell.length_a   1.000
_cell.length_b   1.000
_cell.length_c   1.000
_cell.angle_alpha   90.00
_cell.angle_beta   90.00
_cell.angle_gamma   90.00
#
_symmetry.space_group_name_H-M   'P 1'
#
loop_
_entity.id
_entity.type
_entity.pdbx_description
1 polymer ?
#
loop_
_entity_poly.entity_id
_entity_poly.type
_entity_poly.pdbx_seq_one_letter_code
_entity_poly.pdbx_strand_id
1 'polypeptide(L)' 'LAVTSSLHIDFLRKPRPADVVATATFLKDGRRLVVGRVEMVQDGDPRPVAHATATYAMPDDAGEGP' A
#
# COMPACT_ATOMS: atom_id res chain seq x y z
N LEU A 1 5.82 -7.81 14.31
CA LEU A 1 4.61 -7.16 13.77
C LEU A 1 4.94 -5.79 13.18
N ALA A 2 4.67 -5.57 11.89
CA ALA A 2 4.77 -4.24 11.26
C ALA A 2 3.52 -3.41 11.58
N VAL A 3 3.69 -2.11 11.82
CA VAL A 3 2.60 -1.22 12.22
C VAL A 3 2.48 -0.07 11.23
N THR A 4 1.26 0.24 10.77
CA THR A 4 1.01 1.39 9.90
C THR A 4 1.25 2.68 10.68
N SER A 5 2.23 3.47 10.27
CA SER A 5 2.50 4.80 10.85
C SER A 5 1.74 5.90 10.13
N SER A 6 1.58 5.77 8.81
CA SER A 6 0.79 6.68 8.00
C SER A 6 0.19 5.97 6.80
N LEU A 7 -0.98 6.43 6.39
CA LEU A 7 -1.67 6.01 5.18
C LEU A 7 -2.35 7.23 4.57
N HIS A 8 -2.01 7.54 3.34
CA HIS A 8 -2.65 8.57 2.53
C HIS A 8 -3.28 7.91 1.31
N ILE A 9 -4.52 8.26 0.97
CA ILE A 9 -5.24 7.73 -0.19
C ILE A 9 -5.93 8.88 -0.92
N ASP A 10 -5.62 9.00 -2.22
CA ASP A 10 -6.29 9.93 -3.14
C ASP A 10 -7.26 9.15 -4.02
N PHE A 11 -8.55 9.49 -3.96
CA PHE A 11 -9.58 8.92 -4.83
C PHE A 11 -9.72 9.76 -6.09
N LEU A 12 -9.37 9.19 -7.24
CA LEU A 12 -9.26 9.92 -8.49
C LEU A 12 -10.57 9.90 -9.30
N ARG A 13 -11.33 8.81 -9.19
CA ARG A 13 -12.62 8.66 -9.86
C ARG A 13 -13.48 7.59 -9.19
N LYS A 14 -14.78 7.64 -9.47
CA LYS A 14 -15.74 6.63 -9.00
C LYS A 14 -15.48 5.28 -9.71
N PRO A 15 -15.28 4.17 -8.97
CA PRO A 15 -15.17 2.85 -9.56
C PRO A 15 -16.54 2.31 -10.01
N ARG A 16 -16.54 1.48 -11.06
CA ARG A 16 -17.63 0.57 -11.43
C ARG A 16 -17.77 -0.55 -10.39
N PRO A 17 -18.92 -1.23 -10.28
CA PRO A 17 -19.06 -2.42 -9.44
C PRO A 17 -18.36 -3.63 -10.08
N ALA A 18 -17.03 -3.66 -9.93
CA ALA A 18 -16.11 -4.68 -10.43
C ALA A 18 -14.89 -4.70 -9.51
N ASP A 19 -14.04 -5.72 -9.65
CA ASP A 19 -12.85 -5.90 -8.82
C ASP A 19 -11.88 -4.72 -8.96
N VAL A 20 -11.27 -4.36 -7.82
CA VAL A 20 -10.19 -3.38 -7.74
C VAL A 20 -8.89 -4.12 -7.49
N VAL A 21 -7.98 -4.03 -8.45
CA VAL A 21 -6.65 -4.65 -8.38
C VAL A 21 -5.66 -3.59 -7.91
N ALA A 22 -4.96 -3.88 -6.82
CA ALA A 22 -3.98 -2.99 -6.23
C ALA A 22 -2.56 -3.53 -6.45
N THR A 23 -1.70 -2.71 -7.04
CA THR A 23 -0.27 -3.01 -7.19
C THR A 23 0.53 -2.13 -6.25
N ALA A 24 1.23 -2.75 -5.30
CA ALA A 24 2.12 -2.05 -4.38
C ALA A 24 3.55 -2.05 -4.90
N THR A 25 4.24 -0.91 -4.78
CA THR A 25 5.67 -0.77 -5.05
C THR A 25 6.34 -0.20 -3.81
N PHE A 26 7.34 -0.90 -3.29
CA PHE A 26 8.17 -0.36 -2.21
C PHE A 26 9.08 0.74 -2.78
N LEU A 27 9.01 1.91 -2.15
CA LEU A 27 9.88 3.06 -2.41
C LEU A 27 11.10 3.03 -1.50
N LYS A 28 10.94 2.48 -0.29
CA LYS A 28 12.00 2.26 0.69
C LYS A 28 11.67 1.02 1.51
N ASP A 29 12.63 0.12 1.68
CA ASP A 29 12.51 -1.16 2.38
C ASP A 29 13.54 -1.27 3.52
N GLY A 30 13.53 -0.29 4.42
CA GLY A 30 14.49 -0.24 5.53
C GLY A 30 14.10 -1.14 6.71
N ARG A 31 15.10 -1.51 7.51
CA ARG A 31 14.92 -2.32 8.74
C ARG A 31 13.92 -1.74 9.75
N ARG A 32 13.77 -0.41 9.79
CA ARG A 32 12.84 0.30 10.69
C ARG A 32 11.62 0.90 10.01
N LEU A 33 11.73 1.22 8.72
CA LEU A 33 10.71 1.93 7.98
C LEU A 33 10.60 1.38 6.57
N VAL A 34 9.41 0.91 6.23
CA VAL A 34 9.03 0.54 4.87
C VAL A 34 8.06 1.60 4.35
N VAL A 35 8.34 2.16 3.17
CA VAL A 35 7.47 3.11 2.48
C VAL A 35 7.05 2.48 1.18
N GLY A 36 5.75 2.41 0.93
CA GLY A 36 5.19 1.87 -0.30
C GLY A 36 4.20 2.86 -0.92
N ARG A 37 4.14 2.84 -2.25
CA ARG A 37 3.01 3.40 -3.00
C ARG A 37 2.14 2.27 -3.52
N VAL A 38 0.85 2.54 -3.69
CA VAL A 38 -0.11 1.60 -4.23
C VAL A 38 -0.89 2.28 -5.34
N GLU A 39 -0.95 1.63 -6.50
CA GLU A 39 -1.83 2.02 -7.60
C GLU A 39 -3.01 1.05 -7.66
N MET A 40 -4.23 1.58 -7.68
CA MET A 40 -5.45 0.79 -7.69
C MET A 40 -6.19 1.04 -9.01
N VAL A 41 -6.39 -0.02 -9.79
CA VAL A 41 -7.11 -0.01 -11.07
C VAL A 41 -8.32 -0.94 -10.98
N GLN A 42 -9.24 -0.86 -11.93
CA GLN A 42 -10.31 -1.84 -12.03
C GLN A 42 -9.92 -2.94 -13.02
N ASP A 43 -10.41 -4.15 -12.78
CA ASP A 43 -10.23 -5.21 -13.76
C ASP A 43 -10.75 -4.79 -15.15
N GLY A 44 -9.93 -5.01 -16.17
CA GLY A 44 -10.17 -4.58 -17.54
C GLY A 44 -10.15 -3.06 -17.80
N ASP A 45 -9.77 -2.19 -16.85
CA ASP A 45 -9.60 -0.75 -17.07
C ASP A 45 -8.31 -0.20 -16.41
N PRO A 46 -7.27 0.13 -17.20
CA PRO A 46 -5.95 0.50 -16.69
C PRO A 46 -5.93 1.89 -16.04
N ARG A 47 -7.02 2.67 -16.10
CA ARG A 47 -7.05 3.99 -15.48
C ARG A 47 -7.18 3.83 -13.96
N PRO A 48 -6.34 4.51 -13.16
CA PRO A 48 -6.41 4.37 -11.72
C PRO A 48 -7.73 4.93 -11.16
N VAL A 49 -8.23 4.28 -10.12
CA VAL A 49 -9.37 4.75 -9.32
C VAL A 49 -8.91 5.41 -8.03
N ALA A 50 -7.76 4.98 -7.50
CA ALA A 50 -7.12 5.58 -6.36
C ALA A 50 -5.61 5.34 -6.38
N HIS A 51 -4.87 6.22 -5.71
CA HIS A 51 -3.49 5.99 -5.33
C HIS A 51 -3.37 6.05 -3.82
N ALA A 52 -2.45 5.26 -3.26
CA ALA A 52 -2.12 5.34 -1.85
C ALA A 52 -0.61 5.44 -1.63
N THR A 53 -0.22 6.07 -0.55
CA THR A 53 1.13 5.95 0.02
C THR A 53 0.99 5.52 1.47
N ALA A 54 1.75 4.49 1.86
CA ALA A 54 1.75 3.96 3.21
C ALA A 54 3.17 3.89 3.75
N THR A 55 3.32 4.21 5.03
CA THR A 55 4.56 3.99 5.77
C THR A 55 4.30 3.02 6.90
N TYR A 56 5.13 1.99 7.00
CA TYR A 56 5.10 1.00 8.06
C TYR A 56 6.34 1.12 8.93
N ALA A 57 6.14 1.21 10.24
CA ALA A 57 7.18 0.99 11.23
C ALA A 57 7.41 -0.50 11.38
N MET A 58 8.64 -0.92 11.12
CA MET A 58 9.07 -2.30 11.33
C MET A 58 9.60 -2.44 12.76
N PRO A 59 9.25 -3.53 13.47
CA PRO A 59 9.73 -3.79 14.81
C PRO A 59 11.22 -4.12 14.77
N ASP A 60 11.95 -3.83 15.86
CA ASP A 60 13.39 -4.06 15.94
C ASP A 60 13.79 -5.54 15.98
N ASP A 61 12.84 -6.41 16.36
CA ASP A 61 13.05 -7.84 16.48
C ASP A 61 12.65 -8.58 15.19
N ALA A 62 13.67 -9.07 14.50
CA ALA A 62 13.62 -10.42 13.93
C ALA A 62 13.65 -11.43 15.11
N GLY A 63 12.60 -11.41 15.91
CA GLY A 63 12.34 -12.38 16.95
C GLY A 63 11.21 -13.25 16.45
N GLU A 64 11.56 -14.45 15.98
CA GLU A 64 10.66 -15.60 16.02
C GLU A 64 9.99 -15.58 17.41
N GLY A 65 8.69 -15.32 17.46
CA GLY A 65 7.90 -15.60 18.66
C GLY A 65 7.71 -17.12 18.79
N PRO A 66 7.48 -17.63 20.01
CA PRO A 66 7.59 -19.05 20.36
C PRO A 66 6.70 -19.99 19.53
#